data_AF-A0A8D8AUC6-F1
#
_entry.id   AF-A0A8D8AUC6-F1
#
_cell.length_a   1.000
_cell.length_b   1.000
_cell.length_c   1.000
_cell.angle_alpha   90.00
_cell.angle_beta   90.00
_cell.angle_gamma   90.00
#
_symmetry.space_group_name_H-M   'P 1'
#
loop_
_entity.id
_entity.type
_entity.pdbx_description
1 polymer ?
#
loop_
_entity_poly.entity_id
_entity_poly.type
_entity_poly.pdbx_seq_one_letter_code
_entity_poly.pdbx_strand_id
1 'polypeptide(L)'
;KLKFKRHSPPSRLAILVYRELESSFLALFFDVVFGITLCAMTIVAAIIITLGFMTWCSDMTERFPSCDVADGQNITNVELNIQTSGFYIEMGTAQFGAWASFAVWVGLSVFALLKLINNHQLRNMKVSMYIERQRLVNEDVYRGTTSEVPTGGDVEGGSIRGVGSPGENPLD
;
A
#
# COMPACT_ATOMS: atom_id res chain seq x y z
N LYS A 1 -32.39 11.04 -36.76
CA LYS A 1 -31.28 10.23 -36.19
C LYS A 1 -30.26 11.15 -35.51
N LEU A 2 -30.36 11.40 -34.21
CA LEU A 2 -29.38 12.20 -33.46
C LEU A 2 -28.57 11.28 -32.55
N LYS A 3 -27.34 11.01 -32.99
CA LYS A 3 -26.34 10.21 -32.27
C LYS A 3 -25.72 11.11 -31.20
N PHE A 4 -26.28 11.13 -29.99
CA PHE A 4 -25.69 11.84 -28.85
C PHE A 4 -24.45 11.06 -28.38
N LYS A 5 -23.31 11.27 -29.04
CA LYS A 5 -22.01 10.77 -28.59
C LYS A 5 -21.56 11.64 -27.43
N ARG A 6 -21.95 11.24 -26.20
CA ARG A 6 -21.48 11.84 -24.94
C ARG A 6 -20.00 11.50 -24.76
N HIS A 7 -19.11 12.24 -25.41
CA HIS A 7 -17.69 12.21 -25.12
C HIS A 7 -17.43 13.19 -23.97
N SER A 8 -17.78 12.77 -22.75
CA SER A 8 -17.42 13.52 -21.55
C SER A 8 -15.92 13.29 -21.32
N PRO A 9 -15.06 14.33 -21.34
CA PRO A 9 -13.67 14.18 -20.96
C PRO A 9 -13.62 13.70 -19.51
N PRO A 10 -12.74 12.75 -19.14
CA PRO A 10 -12.62 12.34 -17.76
C PRO A 10 -12.37 13.58 -16.90
N SER A 11 -13.21 13.78 -15.89
CA SER A 11 -13.08 14.92 -14.99
C SER A 11 -11.68 14.93 -14.39
N ARG A 12 -11.11 16.13 -14.13
CA ARG A 12 -9.77 16.29 -13.52
C ARG A 12 -9.59 15.40 -12.27
N LEU A 13 -10.69 15.18 -11.54
CA LEU A 13 -10.77 14.30 -10.39
C LEU A 13 -10.49 12.82 -10.73
N ALA A 14 -11.01 12.30 -11.85
CA ALA A 14 -10.77 10.93 -12.29
C ALA A 14 -9.29 10.70 -12.64
N ILE A 15 -8.64 11.67 -13.27
CA ILE A 15 -7.20 11.62 -13.59
C ILE A 15 -6.36 11.62 -12.31
N LEU A 16 -6.70 12.46 -11.33
CA LEU A 16 -5.99 12.50 -10.04
C LEU A 16 -6.15 11.18 -9.26
N VAL A 17 -7.36 10.62 -9.24
CA VAL A 17 -7.64 9.33 -8.58
C VAL A 17 -6.90 8.17 -9.27
N TYR A 18 -6.80 8.19 -10.61
CA TYR A 18 -6.04 7.18 -11.34
C TYR A 18 -4.54 7.29 -11.06
N ARG A 19 -4.01 8.51 -11.00
CA ARG A 19 -2.60 8.76 -10.71
C ARG A 19 -2.20 8.38 -9.28
N GLU A 20 -3.07 8.63 -8.30
CA GLU A 20 -2.89 8.19 -6.91
C GLU A 20 -2.89 6.65 -6.80
N LEU A 21 -3.64 5.96 -7.67
CA LEU A 21 -3.69 4.49 -7.71
C LEU A 21 -2.37 3.89 -8.18
N GLU A 22 -1.87 4.36 -9.33
CA GLU A 22 -0.59 3.93 -9.89
C GLU A 22 0.54 4.22 -8.90
N SER A 23 0.49 5.38 -8.23
CA SER A 23 1.46 5.77 -7.20
C SER A 23 1.40 4.86 -5.97
N SER A 24 0.21 4.39 -5.57
CA SER A 24 0.05 3.53 -4.39
C SER A 24 0.53 2.09 -4.63
N PHE A 25 0.27 1.52 -5.81
CA PHE A 25 0.75 0.19 -6.18
C PHE A 25 2.27 0.17 -6.30
N LEU A 26 2.85 1.13 -7.03
CA LEU A 26 4.31 1.25 -7.14
C LEU A 26 4.95 1.53 -5.79
N ALA A 27 4.36 2.39 -4.95
CA ALA A 27 4.88 2.64 -3.60
C ALA A 27 4.91 1.37 -2.75
N LEU A 28 3.84 0.57 -2.75
CA LEU A 28 3.81 -0.70 -2.02
C LEU A 28 4.83 -1.71 -2.59
N PHE A 29 4.96 -1.78 -3.91
CA PHE A 29 5.94 -2.66 -4.56
C PHE A 29 7.37 -2.28 -4.15
N PHE A 30 7.72 -1.00 -4.23
CA PHE A 30 9.03 -0.51 -3.80
C PHE A 30 9.24 -0.69 -2.30
N ASP A 31 8.22 -0.49 -1.46
CA ASP A 31 8.29 -0.76 -0.01
C ASP A 31 8.57 -2.25 0.29
N VAL A 32 7.98 -3.18 -0.45
CA VAL A 32 8.27 -4.62 -0.27
C VAL A 32 9.69 -4.96 -0.75
N VAL A 33 10.10 -4.48 -1.93
CA VAL A 33 11.42 -4.77 -2.52
C VAL A 33 12.55 -4.15 -1.72
N PHE A 34 12.45 -2.84 -1.44
CA PHE A 34 13.40 -2.16 -0.56
C PHE A 34 13.32 -2.69 0.86
N GLY A 35 12.16 -3.16 1.33
CA GLY A 35 12.07 -3.68 2.68
C GLY A 35 12.79 -4.99 2.86
N ILE A 36 12.64 -5.95 1.96
CA ILE A 36 13.39 -7.20 2.04
C ILE A 36 14.90 -6.94 1.91
N THR A 37 15.30 -6.11 0.95
CA THR A 37 16.72 -5.83 0.68
C THR A 37 17.38 -5.00 1.78
N LEU A 38 16.76 -3.90 2.21
CA LEU A 38 17.28 -3.05 3.28
C LEU A 38 17.23 -3.76 4.61
N CYS A 39 16.18 -4.52 4.96
CA CYS A 39 16.18 -5.30 6.21
C CYS A 39 17.36 -6.28 6.26
N ALA A 40 17.62 -7.01 5.18
CA ALA A 40 18.76 -7.94 5.13
C ALA A 40 20.10 -7.18 5.31
N MET A 41 20.29 -6.08 4.56
CA MET A 41 21.51 -5.27 4.64
C MET A 41 21.68 -4.61 6.01
N THR A 42 20.63 -4.06 6.61
CA THR A 42 20.68 -3.41 7.93
C THR A 42 20.92 -4.40 9.05
N ILE A 43 20.36 -5.61 8.97
CA ILE A 43 20.60 -6.67 9.96
C ILE A 43 22.06 -7.14 9.87
N VAL A 44 22.56 -7.39 8.65
CA VAL A 44 23.96 -7.77 8.44
C VAL A 44 24.90 -6.66 8.93
N ALA A 45 24.62 -5.40 8.58
CA ALA A 45 25.41 -4.27 9.05
C ALA A 45 25.38 -4.12 10.57
N ALA A 46 24.20 -4.25 11.21
CA ALA A 46 24.07 -4.20 12.66
C ALA A 46 24.87 -5.32 13.34
N ILE A 47 24.81 -6.55 12.81
CA ILE A 47 25.59 -7.68 13.32
C ILE A 47 27.09 -7.43 13.17
N ILE A 48 27.54 -6.96 12.01
CA ILE A 48 28.97 -6.66 11.77
C ILE A 48 29.46 -5.58 12.73
N ILE A 49 28.71 -4.48 12.90
CA ILE A 49 29.11 -3.39 13.79
C ILE A 49 29.12 -3.87 15.24
N THR A 50 28.08 -4.58 15.70
CA THR A 50 28.00 -5.05 17.08
C THR A 50 29.06 -6.10 17.39
N LEU A 51 29.24 -7.12 16.54
CA LEU A 51 30.27 -8.15 16.76
C LEU A 51 31.68 -7.57 16.62
N GLY A 52 31.92 -6.73 15.62
CA GLY A 52 33.21 -6.07 15.42
C GLY A 52 33.58 -5.16 16.59
N PHE A 53 32.60 -4.46 17.15
CA PHE A 53 32.79 -3.64 18.36
C PHE A 53 33.08 -4.50 19.59
N MET A 54 32.38 -5.62 19.77
CA MET A 54 32.62 -6.56 20.88
C MET A 54 34.02 -7.18 20.81
N THR A 55 34.46 -7.60 19.61
CA THR A 55 35.81 -8.16 19.43
C THR A 55 36.89 -7.11 19.67
N TRP A 56 36.73 -5.92 19.10
CA TRP A 56 37.66 -4.81 19.34
C TRP A 56 37.76 -4.46 20.84
N CYS A 57 36.61 -4.38 21.52
CA CYS A 57 36.55 -4.07 22.94
C CYS A 57 37.26 -5.16 23.78
N SER A 58 37.04 -6.44 23.45
CA SER A 58 37.73 -7.57 24.10
C SER A 58 39.26 -7.47 23.97
N ASP A 59 39.76 -7.26 22.77
CA ASP A 59 41.21 -7.14 22.50
C ASP A 59 41.82 -5.94 23.22
N MET A 60 41.08 -4.82 23.28
CA MET A 60 41.55 -3.61 23.92
C MET A 60 41.53 -3.70 25.46
N THR A 61 40.59 -4.47 26.04
CA THR A 61 40.52 -4.71 27.49
C THR A 61 41.59 -5.64 28.04
N GLU A 62 42.37 -6.31 27.18
CA GLU A 62 43.55 -7.07 27.65
C GLU A 62 44.63 -6.14 28.22
N ARG A 63 44.69 -4.89 27.72
CA ARG A 63 45.68 -3.88 28.10
C ARG A 63 45.11 -2.81 29.03
N PHE A 64 43.80 -2.53 28.96
CA PHE A 64 43.12 -1.47 29.70
C PHE A 64 41.91 -2.00 30.47
N PRO A 65 41.57 -1.42 31.63
CA PRO A 65 40.45 -1.90 32.44
C PRO A 65 39.07 -1.73 31.78
N SER A 66 38.94 -0.81 30.80
CA SER A 66 37.68 -0.51 30.09
C SER A 66 37.93 -0.02 28.66
N CYS A 67 36.99 -0.30 27.75
CA CYS A 67 37.04 0.09 26.33
C CYS A 67 36.88 1.60 26.09
N ASP A 68 36.23 2.35 26.99
CA ASP A 68 36.12 3.81 26.89
C ASP A 68 37.44 4.51 27.25
N VAL A 69 38.16 3.99 28.25
CA VAL A 69 39.47 4.52 28.67
C VAL A 69 40.55 4.20 27.63
N ALA A 70 40.42 3.06 26.94
CA ALA A 70 41.35 2.67 25.89
C ALA A 70 41.22 3.52 24.61
N ASP A 71 40.03 4.09 24.36
CA ASP A 71 39.78 5.01 23.26
C ASP A 71 40.58 6.33 23.40
N GLY A 72 40.78 6.79 24.65
CA GLY A 72 41.47 8.04 24.96
C GLY A 72 42.99 7.95 25.16
N GLN A 73 43.58 6.77 24.98
CA GLN A 73 45.02 6.54 25.18
C GLN A 73 45.68 6.21 23.84
N ASN A 74 46.77 6.91 23.51
CA ASN A 74 47.53 6.70 22.28
C ASN A 74 48.35 5.39 22.39
N ILE A 75 47.69 4.26 22.13
CA ILE A 75 48.20 2.91 22.40
C ILE A 75 48.88 2.29 21.17
N THR A 76 48.75 2.89 20.00
CA THR A 76 49.39 2.37 18.80
C THR A 76 50.87 2.75 18.81
N ASN A 77 51.73 1.75 18.61
CA ASN A 77 53.17 1.93 18.46
C ASN A 77 53.45 3.16 17.58
N VAL A 78 54.40 4.00 18.01
CA VAL A 78 54.85 5.24 17.33
C VAL A 78 55.16 5.05 15.83
N GLU A 79 55.35 3.80 15.40
CA GLU A 79 55.61 3.37 14.04
C GLU A 79 54.38 3.31 13.12
N LEU A 80 53.16 3.19 13.66
CA LEU A 80 51.93 2.99 12.88
C LEU A 80 51.00 4.22 12.83
N ASN A 81 51.20 5.21 13.70
CA ASN A 81 50.49 6.52 13.67
C ASN A 81 48.95 6.44 13.52
N ILE A 82 48.32 5.39 14.05
CA ILE A 82 46.86 5.21 14.03
C ILE A 82 46.28 5.83 15.30
N GLN A 83 45.69 7.01 15.18
CA GLN A 83 44.99 7.67 16.27
C GLN A 83 43.61 7.02 16.45
N THR A 84 43.39 6.30 17.54
CA THR A 84 42.11 5.65 17.87
C THR A 84 41.18 6.55 18.69
N SER A 85 41.50 7.84 18.84
CA SER A 85 40.73 8.76 19.69
C SER A 85 39.32 8.99 19.16
N GLY A 86 38.30 8.71 19.98
CA GLY A 86 36.89 8.96 19.65
C GLY A 86 36.21 7.82 18.89
N PHE A 87 36.92 6.72 18.63
CA PHE A 87 36.40 5.53 17.95
C PHE A 87 35.22 4.92 18.72
N TYR A 88 35.25 4.94 20.06
CA TYR A 88 34.15 4.46 20.89
C TYR A 88 32.84 5.23 20.64
N ILE A 89 32.91 6.57 20.57
CA ILE A 89 31.74 7.41 20.25
C ILE A 89 31.28 7.17 18.81
N GLU A 90 32.21 7.11 17.85
CA GLU A 90 31.89 6.95 16.44
C GLU A 90 31.20 5.61 16.16
N MET A 91 31.71 4.52 16.74
CA MET A 91 31.08 3.20 16.66
C MET A 91 29.71 3.16 17.34
N GLY A 92 29.54 3.88 18.46
CA GLY A 92 28.24 4.06 19.10
C GLY A 92 27.22 4.75 18.18
N THR A 93 27.64 5.79 17.45
CA THR A 93 26.77 6.46 16.47
C THR A 93 26.41 5.56 15.28
N ALA A 94 27.34 4.71 14.83
CA ALA A 94 27.08 3.74 13.77
C ALA A 94 26.03 2.70 14.17
N GLN A 95 26.10 2.19 15.42
CA GLN A 95 25.09 1.28 15.96
C GLN A 95 23.72 1.96 16.01
N PHE A 96 23.65 3.17 16.59
CA PHE A 96 22.39 3.92 16.64
C PHE A 96 21.84 4.18 15.24
N GLY A 97 22.68 4.58 14.29
CA GLY A 97 22.30 4.83 12.91
C GLY A 97 21.74 3.58 12.21
N ALA A 98 22.34 2.41 12.43
CA ALA A 98 21.86 1.15 11.86
C ALA A 98 20.47 0.77 12.41
N TRP A 99 20.29 0.83 13.73
CA TRP A 99 19.00 0.54 14.37
C TRP A 99 17.92 1.59 14.05
N ALA A 100 18.29 2.86 13.99
CA ALA A 100 17.38 3.95 13.61
C ALA A 100 16.92 3.81 12.16
N SER A 101 17.81 3.45 11.24
CA SER A 101 17.47 3.21 9.83
C SER A 101 16.47 2.07 9.69
N PHE A 102 16.66 0.98 10.46
CA PHE A 102 15.69 -0.11 10.53
C PHE A 102 14.32 0.37 11.02
N ALA A 103 14.26 1.20 12.07
CA ALA A 103 13.00 1.75 12.59
C ALA A 103 12.31 2.71 11.59
N VAL A 104 13.06 3.58 10.91
CA VAL A 104 12.53 4.47 9.86
C VAL A 104 11.92 3.65 8.73
N TRP A 105 12.57 2.55 8.35
CA TRP A 105 12.07 1.67 7.31
C TRP A 105 10.71 1.06 7.67
N VAL A 106 10.56 0.55 8.90
CA VAL A 106 9.27 0.06 9.41
C VAL A 106 8.21 1.17 9.41
N GLY A 107 8.59 2.39 9.79
CA GLY A 107 7.69 3.55 9.78
C GLY A 107 7.16 3.91 8.39
N LEU A 108 8.04 3.89 7.37
CA LEU A 108 7.65 4.13 5.98
C LEU A 108 6.67 3.06 5.47
N SER A 109 6.91 1.79 5.81
CA SER A 109 6.03 0.68 5.42
C SER A 109 4.64 0.79 6.06
N VAL A 110 4.55 1.12 7.35
CA VAL A 110 3.27 1.38 8.03
C VAL A 110 2.53 2.55 7.37
N PHE A 111 3.21 3.64 7.06
CA PHE A 111 2.58 4.79 6.39
C PHE A 111 2.07 4.45 4.98
N ALA A 112 2.83 3.66 4.21
CA ALA A 112 2.43 3.17 2.89
C ALA A 112 1.19 2.26 3.00
N LEU A 113 1.17 1.36 3.99
CA LEU A 113 0.04 0.46 4.23
C LEU A 113 -1.23 1.21 4.65
N LEU A 114 -1.12 2.20 5.54
CA LEU A 114 -2.26 3.03 5.95
C LEU A 114 -2.84 3.81 4.77
N LYS A 115 -1.99 4.37 3.90
CA LYS A 115 -2.43 5.00 2.65
C LYS A 115 -3.14 4.02 1.73
N LEU A 116 -2.63 2.80 1.60
CA LEU A 116 -3.24 1.75 0.78
C LEU A 116 -4.63 1.36 1.31
N ILE A 117 -4.76 1.11 2.61
CA ILE A 117 -6.03 0.73 3.24
C ILE A 117 -7.06 1.85 3.06
N ASN A 118 -6.68 3.10 3.32
CA ASN A 118 -7.59 4.24 3.11
C ASN A 118 -8.02 4.37 1.65
N ASN A 119 -7.09 4.23 0.70
CA ASN A 119 -7.42 4.27 -0.72
C ASN A 119 -8.33 3.11 -1.15
N HIS A 120 -8.16 1.91 -0.56
CA HIS A 120 -9.01 0.74 -0.81
C HIS A 120 -10.43 0.92 -0.23
N GLN A 121 -10.55 1.43 1.01
CA GLN A 121 -11.84 1.71 1.66
C GLN A 121 -12.62 2.79 0.91
N LEU A 122 -11.95 3.87 0.51
CA LEU A 122 -12.54 4.92 -0.31
C LEU A 122 -13.01 4.41 -1.68
N ARG A 123 -12.33 3.41 -2.26
CA ARG A 123 -12.77 2.74 -3.49
C ARG A 123 -14.03 1.92 -3.27
N ASN A 124 -14.06 1.06 -2.26
CA ASN A 124 -15.22 0.22 -2.00
C ASN A 124 -16.48 1.04 -1.71
N MET A 125 -16.36 2.15 -0.96
CA MET A 125 -17.47 3.07 -0.72
C MET A 125 -17.91 3.83 -1.98
N LYS A 126 -16.98 4.32 -2.81
CA LYS A 126 -17.35 5.07 -4.04
C LYS A 126 -17.97 4.17 -5.10
N VAL A 127 -17.47 2.95 -5.26
CA VAL A 127 -17.98 1.99 -6.23
C VAL A 127 -19.37 1.51 -5.84
N SER A 128 -19.62 1.19 -4.58
CA SER A 128 -20.95 0.79 -4.12
C SER A 128 -21.98 1.92 -4.24
N MET A 129 -21.61 3.16 -3.88
CA MET A 129 -22.50 4.32 -4.00
C MET A 129 -22.81 4.68 -5.47
N TYR A 130 -21.85 4.46 -6.38
CA TYR A 130 -22.07 4.66 -7.81
C TYR A 130 -23.00 3.60 -8.40
N ILE A 131 -22.78 2.33 -8.05
CA ILE A 131 -23.64 1.22 -8.51
C ILE A 131 -25.07 1.39 -7.96
N GLU A 132 -25.22 1.75 -6.68
CA GLU A 132 -26.55 1.97 -6.09
C GLU A 132 -27.28 3.13 -6.76
N ARG A 133 -26.57 4.25 -7.08
CA ARG A 133 -27.17 5.33 -7.87
C ARG A 133 -27.65 4.87 -9.25
N GLN A 134 -26.89 4.01 -9.94
CA GLN A 134 -27.33 3.47 -11.23
C GLN A 134 -28.54 2.55 -11.07
N ARG A 135 -28.58 1.75 -10.00
CA ARG A 135 -29.72 0.91 -9.67
C ARG A 135 -30.98 1.74 -9.44
N LEU A 136 -30.88 2.81 -8.65
CA LEU A 136 -31.99 3.73 -8.38
C LEU A 136 -32.48 4.45 -9.65
N VAL A 137 -31.56 4.99 -10.47
CA VAL A 137 -31.93 5.63 -11.74
C VAL A 137 -32.60 4.65 -12.70
N ASN A 138 -32.14 3.39 -12.75
CA ASN A 138 -32.73 2.37 -13.61
C ASN A 138 -34.14 1.95 -13.12
N GLU A 139 -34.35 1.83 -11.81
CA GLU A 139 -35.66 1.58 -11.19
C GLU A 139 -36.67 2.73 -11.46
N ASP A 140 -36.22 3.99 -11.34
CA ASP A 140 -37.06 5.16 -11.64
C ASP A 140 -37.49 5.20 -13.11
N VAL A 141 -36.60 4.83 -14.04
CA VAL A 141 -36.93 4.73 -15.48
C VAL A 141 -37.95 3.62 -15.73
N TYR A 142 -37.82 2.47 -15.07
CA TYR A 142 -38.75 1.35 -15.21
C TYR A 142 -40.15 1.69 -14.64
N ARG A 143 -40.19 2.36 -13.47
CA ARG A 143 -41.43 2.89 -12.88
C ARG A 143 -42.08 3.96 -13.75
N GLY A 144 -41.30 4.89 -14.32
CA GLY A 144 -41.81 5.92 -15.22
C GLY A 144 -42.44 5.34 -16.48
N THR A 145 -41.81 4.34 -17.08
CA THR A 145 -42.30 3.66 -18.30
C THR A 145 -43.60 2.89 -18.05
N THR A 146 -43.82 2.39 -16.83
CA THR A 146 -45.06 1.67 -16.46
C THR A 146 -46.20 2.60 -16.06
N SER A 147 -45.89 3.86 -15.70
CA SER A 147 -46.89 4.86 -15.31
C SER A 147 -47.45 5.65 -16.50
N GLU A 148 -46.77 5.63 -17.64
CA GLU A 148 -47.32 6.04 -18.94
C GLU A 148 -48.12 4.88 -19.57
N VAL A 149 -49.11 4.34 -18.86
CA VAL A 149 -50.24 3.68 -19.53
C VAL A 149 -51.12 4.81 -20.06
N PRO A 150 -51.36 4.91 -21.38
CA PRO A 150 -52.28 5.91 -21.92
C PRO A 150 -53.67 5.65 -21.36
N THR A 151 -54.13 6.52 -20.46
CA THR A 151 -55.54 6.66 -20.13
C THR A 151 -56.24 7.35 -21.29
N GLY A 152 -56.85 6.58 -22.19
CA GLY A 152 -57.75 7.14 -23.20
C GLY A 152 -58.18 6.19 -24.31
N GLY A 153 -59.38 5.62 -24.15
CA GLY A 153 -60.36 5.47 -25.23
C GLY A 153 -60.33 4.19 -26.08
N ASP A 154 -61.32 3.33 -25.78
CA ASP A 154 -62.12 2.49 -26.69
C ASP A 154 -61.45 1.40 -27.58
N VAL A 155 -61.86 0.14 -27.36
CA VAL A 155 -62.65 -0.71 -28.31
C VAL A 155 -62.57 -2.19 -27.87
N GLU A 156 -63.72 -2.68 -27.41
CA GLU A 156 -64.42 -3.93 -27.77
C GLU A 156 -63.66 -5.30 -27.80
N GLY A 157 -64.09 -6.18 -26.89
CA GLY A 157 -64.53 -7.54 -27.22
C GLY A 157 -63.49 -8.63 -27.51
N GLY A 158 -63.32 -9.58 -26.58
CA GLY A 158 -62.62 -10.84 -26.89
C GLY A 158 -62.31 -11.74 -25.71
N SER A 159 -63.31 -12.50 -25.26
CA SER A 159 -63.17 -13.65 -24.37
C SER A 159 -62.21 -14.71 -24.94
N ILE A 160 -61.17 -15.13 -24.20
CA ILE A 160 -60.69 -16.53 -24.22
C ILE A 160 -60.28 -16.99 -22.81
N ARG A 161 -60.93 -18.08 -22.38
CA ARG A 161 -60.57 -18.97 -21.27
C ARG A 161 -59.37 -19.85 -21.64
N GLY A 162 -58.44 -19.99 -20.69
CA GLY A 162 -57.91 -21.29 -20.24
C GLY A 162 -56.77 -21.98 -21.01
N VAL A 163 -56.08 -22.83 -20.24
CA VAL A 163 -55.14 -23.92 -20.64
C VAL A 163 -53.74 -23.41 -21.01
N GLY A 164 -52.60 -23.94 -20.55
CA GLY A 164 -52.24 -25.11 -19.74
C GLY A 164 -50.71 -25.25 -19.81
N SER A 165 -50.08 -25.77 -18.77
CA SER A 165 -48.65 -26.14 -18.77
C SER A 165 -48.41 -27.33 -19.71
N PRO A 166 -47.28 -27.38 -20.41
CA PRO A 166 -46.45 -28.60 -20.40
C PRO A 166 -44.94 -28.22 -20.29
N GLY A 167 -44.09 -28.97 -19.60
CA GLY A 167 -43.93 -30.42 -19.67
C GLY A 167 -42.72 -30.72 -20.56
N GLU A 168 -41.63 -31.17 -19.92
CA GLU A 168 -40.54 -32.04 -20.38
C GLU A 168 -40.17 -32.12 -21.87
N ASN A 169 -38.89 -31.87 -22.18
CA ASN A 169 -38.22 -32.34 -23.41
C ASN A 169 -37.07 -33.29 -23.06
N PRO A 170 -37.11 -34.56 -23.51
CA PRO A 170 -35.92 -35.39 -23.68
C PRO A 170 -35.64 -35.73 -25.16
N LEU A 171 -34.36 -36.09 -25.42
CA LEU A 171 -33.75 -36.74 -26.61
C LEU A 171 -33.45 -35.79 -27.80
N ASP A 172 -32.29 -35.81 -28.46
CA ASP A 172 -31.21 -36.80 -28.64
C ASP A 172 -29.79 -36.21 -28.41
#